data_AF-A0A7S0JNT7-F1
#
_entry.id   AF-A0A7S0JNT7-F1
#
_cell.length_a   1.000
_cell.length_b   1.000
_cell.length_c   1.000
_cell.angle_alpha   90.00
_cell.angle_beta   90.00
_cell.angle_gamma   90.00
#
_symmetry.space_group_name_H-M   'P 1'
#
loop_
_entity.id
_entity.type
_entity.pdbx_description
1 polymer ?
#
loop_
_entity_poly.entity_id
_entity_poly.type
_entity_poly.pdbx_seq_one_letter_code
_entity_poly.pdbx_strand_id
1 'polypeptide(L)'
;QDLSSSTPVFLFKDGPVTSAARRAQPVLLEDFDQPSQAVTERLNSILEPDPELTVVEDSTASLAAGARATAPGAIPILPGFQLFATSHEASRTQGSRLSPAARSRFTEIFVPAYSRGDVLAIMKTHLRKGLEQ
;
A
#
# COMPACT_ATOMS: atom_id res chain seq x y z
N GLN A 1 34.13 4.39 28.38
CA GLN A 1 34.10 3.52 27.19
C GLN A 1 33.22 4.22 26.18
N ASP A 2 33.83 4.71 25.10
CA ASP A 2 33.15 5.40 24.00
C ASP A 2 32.16 4.45 23.30
N LEU A 3 30.86 4.77 23.35
CA LEU A 3 29.79 4.03 22.66
C LEU A 3 29.56 4.54 21.22
N SER A 4 30.46 5.36 20.66
CA SER A 4 30.20 6.17 19.47
C SER A 4 30.59 5.54 18.12
N SER A 5 30.92 4.24 18.03
CA SER A 5 31.33 3.64 16.74
C SER A 5 31.06 2.14 16.56
N SER A 6 30.01 1.58 17.17
CA SER A 6 29.55 0.26 16.75
C SER A 6 28.58 0.40 15.58
N THR A 7 29.06 0.20 14.35
CA THR A 7 28.19 0.08 13.17
C THR A 7 27.19 -1.05 13.43
N PRO A 8 25.87 -0.80 13.34
CA PRO A 8 24.87 -1.83 13.62
C PRO A 8 25.01 -2.98 12.61
N VAL A 9 25.01 -4.22 13.12
CA VAL A 9 25.14 -5.43 12.30
C VAL A 9 23.89 -5.66 11.43
N PHE A 10 22.73 -5.15 11.88
CA PHE A 10 21.47 -5.18 11.16
C PHE A 10 20.85 -3.79 11.14
N LEU A 11 20.37 -3.38 9.97
CA LEU A 11 19.67 -2.12 9.75
C LEU A 11 18.29 -2.42 9.19
N PHE A 12 17.29 -1.69 9.69
CA PHE A 12 15.98 -1.69 9.04
C PHE A 12 16.11 -1.13 7.63
N LYS A 13 15.47 -1.80 6.68
CA LYS A 13 15.42 -1.35 5.29
C LYS A 13 13.98 -1.06 4.93
N ASP A 14 13.75 0.17 4.47
CA ASP A 14 12.44 0.57 4.00
C ASP A 14 11.93 -0.35 2.89
N GLY A 15 10.68 -0.81 3.04
CA GLY A 15 9.94 -1.52 2.01
C GLY A 15 9.23 -0.55 1.06
N PRO A 16 8.43 -1.07 0.11
CA PRO A 16 7.70 -0.25 -0.85
C PRO A 16 6.75 0.74 -0.18
N VAL A 17 5.96 0.28 0.80
CA VAL A 17 4.99 1.12 1.52
C VAL A 17 5.70 2.17 2.37
N THR A 18 6.71 1.78 3.17
CA THR A 18 7.42 2.72 4.04
C THR A 18 8.20 3.77 3.23
N SER A 19 8.84 3.35 2.13
CA SER A 19 9.53 4.26 1.21
C SER A 19 8.58 5.28 0.59
N ALA A 20 7.41 4.84 0.12
CA ALA A 20 6.44 5.71 -0.52
C ALA A 20 5.78 6.66 0.49
N ALA A 21 5.47 6.19 1.70
CA ALA A 21 4.98 7.01 2.80
C ALA A 21 5.94 8.18 3.12
N ARG A 22 7.25 7.89 3.21
CA ARG A 22 8.30 8.90 3.42
C ARG A 22 8.48 9.87 2.26
N ARG A 23 8.04 9.50 1.04
CA ARG A 23 8.25 10.28 -0.20
C ARG A 23 6.97 10.88 -0.79
N ALA A 24 5.82 10.73 -0.11
CA ALA A 24 4.49 11.08 -0.64
C ALA A 24 4.22 10.51 -2.04
N GLN A 25 4.59 9.24 -2.28
CA GLN A 25 4.38 8.58 -3.56
C GLN A 25 3.12 7.71 -3.55
N PRO A 26 2.40 7.59 -4.67
CA PRO A 26 1.30 6.65 -4.78
C PRO A 26 1.81 5.21 -4.77
N VAL A 27 1.07 4.32 -4.11
CA VAL A 27 1.31 2.88 -4.09
C VAL A 27 0.07 2.14 -4.54
N LEU A 28 0.24 1.15 -5.42
CA LEU A 28 -0.78 0.18 -5.77
C LEU A 28 -0.45 -1.16 -5.12
N LEU A 29 -1.35 -1.65 -4.27
CA LEU A 29 -1.31 -2.99 -3.70
C LEU A 29 -2.16 -3.91 -4.56
N GLU A 30 -1.51 -4.65 -5.44
CA GLU A 30 -2.19 -5.69 -6.22
C GLU A 30 -2.59 -6.84 -5.30
N ASP A 31 -3.77 -7.42 -5.56
CA ASP A 31 -4.24 -8.63 -4.89
C ASP A 31 -4.32 -8.52 -3.37
N PHE A 32 -4.82 -7.37 -2.90
CA PHE A 32 -4.87 -7.04 -1.48
C PHE A 32 -5.73 -8.01 -0.65
N ASP A 33 -6.62 -8.78 -1.29
CA ASP A 33 -7.45 -9.80 -0.66
C ASP A 33 -6.78 -11.18 -0.53
N GLN A 34 -5.60 -11.38 -1.10
CA GLN A 34 -4.88 -12.66 -1.02
C GLN A 34 -4.14 -12.89 0.30
N PRO A 35 -3.43 -11.89 0.88
CA PRO A 35 -2.76 -12.05 2.17
C PRO A 35 -3.73 -12.35 3.32
N SER A 36 -3.20 -12.84 4.44
CA SER A 36 -4.02 -13.04 5.64
C SER A 36 -4.50 -11.69 6.22
N GLN A 37 -5.63 -11.73 6.92
CA GLN A 37 -6.20 -10.56 7.59
C GLN A 37 -5.20 -9.84 8.51
N ALA A 38 -4.37 -10.60 9.23
CA ALA A 38 -3.34 -10.03 10.09
C ALA A 38 -2.31 -9.18 9.32
N VAL A 39 -2.05 -9.47 8.04
CA VAL A 39 -1.14 -8.69 7.19
C VAL A 39 -1.83 -7.42 6.69
N THR A 40 -3.05 -7.53 6.17
CA THR A 40 -3.80 -6.39 5.63
C THR A 40 -4.14 -5.39 6.74
N GLU A 41 -4.44 -5.85 7.95
CA GLU A 41 -4.75 -4.99 9.08
C GLU A 41 -3.56 -4.21 9.62
N ARG A 42 -2.31 -4.62 9.35
CA ARG A 42 -1.12 -3.79 9.67
C ARG A 42 -1.09 -2.48 8.88
N LEU A 43 -1.86 -2.37 7.80
CA LEU A 43 -1.95 -1.16 6.98
C LEU A 43 -3.11 -0.24 7.39
N ASN A 44 -3.96 -0.66 8.33
CA ASN A 44 -5.11 0.14 8.76
C ASN A 44 -4.72 1.50 9.30
N SER A 45 -3.58 1.60 10.02
CA SER A 45 -3.12 2.86 10.60
C SER A 45 -2.68 3.88 9.54
N ILE A 46 -2.25 3.42 8.36
CA ILE A 46 -1.91 4.27 7.20
C ILE A 46 -3.18 4.79 6.51
N LEU A 47 -4.30 4.09 6.70
CA LEU A 47 -5.58 4.38 6.07
C LEU A 47 -6.52 5.18 6.99
N GLU A 48 -6.06 5.55 8.18
CA GLU A 48 -6.80 6.38 9.12
C GLU A 48 -6.73 7.88 8.76
N PRO A 49 -7.67 8.71 9.25
CA PRO A 49 -7.69 10.15 8.95
C PRO A 49 -6.38 10.86 9.32
N ASP A 50 -5.74 10.42 10.41
CA ASP A 50 -4.42 10.85 10.86
C ASP A 50 -3.43 9.70 10.61
N PRO A 51 -2.90 9.56 9.39
CA PRO A 51 -2.21 8.35 9.00
C PRO A 51 -0.83 8.27 9.67
N GLU A 52 -0.59 7.16 10.36
CA GLU A 52 0.69 6.84 10.98
C GLU A 52 1.09 5.40 10.70
N LEU A 53 2.39 5.14 10.48
CA LEU A 53 2.91 3.79 10.38
C LEU A 53 4.02 3.57 11.41
N THR A 54 3.74 2.79 12.44
CA THR A 54 4.75 2.43 13.46
C THR A 54 5.49 1.17 13.04
N VAL A 55 6.81 1.28 12.93
CA VAL A 55 7.74 0.17 12.70
C VAL A 55 8.56 -0.03 13.97
N VAL A 56 8.21 -1.08 14.72
CA VAL A 56 8.89 -1.43 15.98
C VAL A 56 10.21 -2.17 15.73
N GLU A 57 10.36 -2.74 14.54
CA GLU A 57 11.54 -3.47 14.10
C GLU A 57 12.71 -2.53 13.75
N ASP A 58 12.47 -1.22 13.59
CA ASP A 58 13.50 -0.23 13.34
C ASP A 58 14.13 0.26 14.65
N SER A 59 15.18 -0.45 15.07
CA SER A 59 15.99 -0.08 16.25
C SER A 59 16.76 1.23 16.08
N THR A 60 16.84 1.78 14.86
CA THR A 60 17.50 3.05 14.56
C THR A 60 16.54 4.24 14.55
N ALA A 61 15.23 4.01 14.51
CA ALA A 61 14.21 5.06 14.42
C ALA A 61 14.21 6.04 15.60
N SER A 62 14.70 5.61 16.77
CA SER A 62 14.92 6.49 17.94
C SER A 62 15.86 7.66 17.63
N LEU A 63 16.78 7.50 16.68
CA LEU A 63 17.79 8.49 16.29
C LEU A 63 17.35 9.40 15.14
N ALA A 64 16.29 9.04 14.42
CA ALA A 64 15.87 9.69 13.17
C ALA A 64 14.45 10.28 13.25
N ALA A 65 13.91 10.48 14.45
CA ALA A 65 12.66 11.19 14.67
C ALA A 65 12.82 12.67 14.23
N GLY A 66 12.63 12.93 12.94
CA GLY A 66 12.39 14.27 12.43
C GLY A 66 11.11 14.83 13.08
N ALA A 67 10.96 16.16 13.06
CA ALA A 67 9.94 16.94 13.77
C ALA A 67 8.45 16.59 13.54
N ARG A 68 8.13 15.50 12.83
CA ARG A 68 6.78 14.99 12.53
C ARG A 68 6.51 13.58 13.06
N ALA A 69 7.48 12.89 13.66
CA ALA A 69 7.23 11.60 14.29
C ALA A 69 6.52 11.79 15.64
N THR A 70 5.34 11.19 15.79
CA THR A 70 4.49 11.22 16.99
C THR A 70 4.96 10.25 18.08
N ALA A 71 5.67 9.18 17.68
CA ALA A 71 6.21 8.16 18.57
C ALA A 71 7.56 7.58 18.06
N PRO A 72 8.35 6.93 18.94
CA PRO A 72 9.51 6.16 18.51
C PRO A 72 9.12 5.06 17.51
N GLY A 73 9.81 4.98 16.36
CA GLY A 73 9.44 4.02 15.31
C GLY A 73 8.33 4.49 14.37
N ALA A 74 7.73 5.66 14.60
CA ALA A 74 6.73 6.23 13.71
C ALA A 74 7.37 6.72 12.41
N ILE A 75 6.81 6.27 11.29
CA ILE A 75 7.15 6.75 9.96
C ILE A 75 6.16 7.86 9.62
N PRO A 76 6.64 9.11 9.41
CA PRO A 76 5.76 10.20 9.04
C PRO A 76 5.21 9.96 7.63
N ILE A 77 3.89 9.99 7.51
CA ILE A 77 3.19 9.92 6.22
C ILE A 77 3.02 11.34 5.71
N LEU A 78 3.70 11.65 4.60
CA LEU A 78 3.69 13.00 4.04
C LEU A 78 2.37 13.30 3.29
N PRO A 79 1.89 14.56 3.32
CA PRO A 79 0.75 14.96 2.51
C PRO A 79 0.96 14.63 1.03
N GLY A 80 -0.05 14.04 0.39
CA GLY A 80 -0.01 13.61 -1.01
C GLY A 80 0.27 12.12 -1.22
N PHE A 81 0.62 11.38 -0.16
CA PHE A 81 0.62 9.91 -0.20
C PHE A 81 -0.77 9.37 -0.55
N GLN A 82 -0.81 8.38 -1.43
CA GLN A 82 -2.05 7.74 -1.89
C GLN A 82 -1.86 6.22 -1.91
N LEU A 83 -2.82 5.48 -1.36
CA LEU A 83 -2.82 4.03 -1.39
C LEU A 83 -4.00 3.53 -2.23
N PHE A 84 -3.69 2.76 -3.25
CA PHE A 84 -4.65 2.04 -4.08
C PHE A 84 -4.51 0.56 -3.81
N ALA A 85 -5.61 -0.19 -3.93
CA ALA A 85 -5.62 -1.63 -3.78
C ALA A 85 -6.52 -2.26 -4.84
N THR A 86 -6.10 -3.39 -5.41
CA THR A 86 -6.99 -4.25 -6.20
C THR A 86 -7.43 -5.43 -5.35
N SER A 87 -8.64 -5.92 -5.60
CA SER A 87 -9.21 -7.08 -4.92
C SER A 87 -9.94 -7.93 -5.95
N HIS A 88 -9.71 -9.24 -5.88
CA HIS A 88 -10.39 -10.22 -6.73
C HIS A 88 -11.68 -10.69 -6.07
N GLU A 89 -12.74 -9.88 -6.16
CA GLU A 89 -14.05 -10.33 -5.71
C GLU A 89 -14.74 -11.18 -6.80
N ALA A 90 -14.82 -12.49 -6.57
CA ALA A 90 -15.41 -13.43 -7.52
C ALA A 90 -16.91 -13.21 -7.78
N SER A 91 -17.63 -12.57 -6.84
CA SER A 91 -19.06 -12.23 -6.96
C SER A 91 -19.51 -11.39 -5.78
N ARG A 92 -20.51 -10.50 -5.97
CA ARG A 92 -21.21 -9.80 -4.86
C ARG A 92 -21.77 -10.75 -3.77
N THR A 93 -21.97 -12.02 -4.12
CA THR A 93 -22.54 -13.06 -3.22
C THR A 93 -21.49 -13.86 -2.46
N GLN A 94 -20.26 -13.95 -2.97
CA GLN A 94 -19.15 -14.56 -2.25
C GLN A 94 -18.45 -13.43 -1.51
N GLY A 95 -18.73 -13.31 -0.21
CA GLY A 95 -18.26 -12.19 0.61
C GLY A 95 -16.76 -11.93 0.46
N SER A 96 -16.40 -10.64 0.52
CA SER A 96 -15.02 -10.18 0.47
C SER A 96 -14.15 -10.92 1.48
N ARG A 97 -12.94 -11.31 1.06
CA ARG A 97 -11.93 -11.90 1.96
C ARG A 97 -11.29 -10.86 2.87
N LEU A 98 -11.53 -9.57 2.60
CA LEU A 98 -11.10 -8.45 3.43
C LEU A 98 -11.95 -8.35 4.69
N SER A 99 -11.30 -8.04 5.82
CA SER A 99 -12.02 -7.83 7.07
C SER A 99 -12.91 -6.59 7.00
N PRO A 100 -14.02 -6.55 7.76
CA PRO A 100 -14.87 -5.36 7.84
C PRO A 100 -14.08 -4.09 8.18
N ALA A 101 -13.03 -4.21 9.01
CA ALA A 101 -12.18 -3.11 9.43
C ALA A 101 -11.28 -2.56 8.32
N ALA A 102 -10.73 -3.44 7.47
CA ALA A 102 -9.96 -3.00 6.31
C ALA A 102 -10.89 -2.34 5.28
N ARG A 103 -12.04 -2.95 4.99
CA ARG A 103 -13.02 -2.43 4.02
C ARG A 103 -13.57 -1.07 4.40
N SER A 104 -13.83 -0.83 5.70
CA SER A 104 -14.37 0.46 6.16
C SER A 104 -13.41 1.64 5.96
N ARG A 105 -12.13 1.37 5.67
CA ARG A 105 -11.09 2.38 5.44
C ARG A 105 -10.79 2.63 3.96
N PHE A 106 -11.39 1.83 3.07
CA PHE A 106 -11.29 2.05 1.62
C PHE A 106 -12.59 2.62 1.06
N THR A 107 -12.46 3.35 -0.05
CA THR A 107 -13.59 3.59 -0.95
C THR A 107 -13.59 2.49 -2.00
N GLU A 108 -14.56 1.58 -1.92
CA GLU A 108 -14.66 0.44 -2.84
C GLU A 108 -15.27 0.87 -4.19
N ILE A 109 -14.57 0.58 -5.29
CA ILE A 109 -15.06 0.82 -6.65
C ILE A 109 -15.19 -0.54 -7.35
N PHE A 110 -16.42 -0.92 -7.67
CA PHE A 110 -16.69 -2.15 -8.40
C PHE A 110 -16.53 -1.94 -9.91
N VAL A 111 -15.70 -2.77 -10.54
CA VAL A 111 -15.49 -2.74 -11.99
C VAL A 111 -16.22 -3.93 -12.63
N PRO A 112 -17.19 -3.71 -13.53
CA PRO A 112 -17.87 -4.81 -14.22
C PRO A 112 -16.91 -5.53 -15.18
N ALA A 113 -17.16 -6.83 -15.40
CA ALA A 113 -16.42 -7.59 -16.41
C ALA A 113 -16.65 -6.99 -17.81
N TYR A 114 -15.61 -6.99 -18.64
CA TYR A 114 -15.71 -6.55 -20.03
C TYR A 114 -16.71 -7.39 -20.81
N SER A 115 -17.59 -6.73 -21.58
CA SER A 115 -18.43 -7.43 -22.53
C SER A 115 -17.60 -7.94 -23.70
N ARG A 116 -18.12 -8.94 -24.43
CA ARG A 116 -17.48 -9.39 -25.68
C ARG A 116 -17.30 -8.23 -26.68
N GLY A 117 -18.22 -7.27 -26.70
CA GLY A 117 -18.13 -6.08 -27.54
C GLY A 117 -16.94 -5.19 -27.18
N ASP A 118 -16.74 -4.95 -25.88
CA ASP A 118 -15.63 -4.14 -25.36
C ASP A 118 -14.29 -4.77 -25.72
N VAL A 119 -14.15 -6.07 -25.47
CA VAL A 119 -12.93 -6.82 -25.80
C VAL A 119 -12.64 -6.74 -27.31
N LEU A 120 -13.66 -6.94 -28.15
CA LEU A 120 -13.50 -6.84 -29.60
C LEU A 120 -13.10 -5.41 -30.03
N ALA A 121 -13.65 -4.37 -29.41
CA ALA A 121 -13.31 -2.98 -29.72
C ALA A 121 -11.86 -2.65 -29.31
N ILE A 122 -11.43 -3.12 -28.13
CA ILE A 122 -10.05 -3.00 -27.65
C ILE A 122 -9.10 -3.70 -28.63
N MET A 123 -9.36 -4.98 -28.97
CA MET A 123 -8.52 -5.74 -29.90
C MET A 123 -8.42 -5.07 -31.28
N LYS A 124 -9.53 -4.62 -31.86
CA LYS A 124 -9.54 -3.91 -33.15
C LYS A 124 -8.68 -2.64 -33.10
N THR A 125 -8.72 -1.91 -31.99
CA THR A 125 -7.94 -0.68 -31.80
C THR A 125 -6.44 -0.97 -31.71
N HIS A 126 -6.04 -2.01 -30.98
CA HIS A 126 -4.63 -2.40 -30.87
C HIS A 126 -4.07 -2.97 -32.17
N LEU A 127 -4.84 -3.80 -32.88
CA LEU A 127 -4.43 -4.37 -34.16
C LEU A 127 -4.24 -3.31 -35.25
N ARG A 128 -5.09 -2.27 -35.29
CA ARG A 128 -4.94 -1.15 -36.24
C ARG A 128 -3.66 -0.37 -35.99
N LYS A 129 -3.35 -0.05 -34.73
CA LYS A 129 -2.12 0.64 -34.35
C LYS A 129 -0.86 -0.15 -34.71
N GLY A 130 -0.91 -1.49 -34.67
CA GLY A 130 0.21 -2.34 -35.06
C GLY A 130 0.40 -2.52 -36.57
N LEU A 131 -0.60 -2.16 -37.39
CA LEU A 131 -0.51 -2.16 -38.86
C LEU A 131 -0.06 -0.80 -39.42
N GLU A 132 -0.14 0.26 -38.62
CA GLU A 132 0.29 1.62 -38.95
C GLU A 132 1.73 1.94 -38.44
N GLN A 133 2.38 0.97 -37.80
CA GLN A 133 3.81 1.00 -37.42
C GLN A 133 4.61 0.08 -38.35
#